data_AF-A0A818BH07-F1
#
_entry.id   AF-A0A818BH07-F1
#
_cell.length_a   1.000
_cell.length_b   1.000
_cell.length_c   1.000
_cell.angle_alpha   90.00
_cell.angle_beta   90.00
_cell.angle_gamma   90.00
#
_symmetry.space_group_name_H-M   'P 1'
#
loop_
_entity.id
_entity.type
_entity.pdbx_description
1 polymer ?
#
loop_
_entity_poly.entity_id
_entity_poly.type
_entity_poly.pdbx_seq_one_letter_code
_entity_poly.pdbx_strand_id
1 'polypeptide(L)'
;MDLQTNNDLTFLISSSKDRTAKVINDVRREKPHQGQIMDLQTNNDLTFLISSSKDRTAKILKHLKTYKTERLINSAASSPLKDHVLLGGGQEAIEGHFGPINNIDIHLDGKSYASGDEDDLVRIHYFDNDYLDYDVVY
;
A
#
# COMPACT_ATOMS: atom_id res chain seq x y z
N MET A 1 -18.96 6.32 -8.72
CA MET A 1 -18.58 5.05 -9.32
C MET A 1 -18.91 4.05 -8.24
N ASP A 2 -19.94 3.24 -8.47
CA ASP A 2 -20.31 2.21 -7.50
C ASP A 2 -19.73 0.88 -7.99
N LEU A 3 -19.17 0.13 -7.04
CA LEU A 3 -18.54 -1.16 -7.25
C LEU A 3 -19.38 -2.19 -6.51
N GLN A 4 -19.89 -3.18 -7.25
CA GLN A 4 -20.67 -4.27 -6.69
C GLN A 4 -20.14 -5.61 -7.21
N THR A 5 -20.18 -6.62 -6.35
CA THR A 5 -19.82 -8.00 -6.69
C THR A 5 -21.04 -8.88 -6.54
N ASN A 6 -21.12 -9.97 -7.30
CA ASN A 6 -22.07 -11.04 -6.99
C ASN A 6 -21.62 -11.83 -5.75
N ASN A 7 -22.54 -12.59 -5.14
CA ASN A 7 -22.28 -13.39 -3.93
C ASN A 7 -21.10 -14.34 -4.07
N ASP A 8 -20.86 -14.82 -5.30
CA ASP A 8 -19.85 -15.83 -5.58
C ASP A 8 -18.50 -15.20 -5.98
N LEU A 9 -18.42 -13.86 -6.03
CA LEU A 9 -17.23 -13.06 -6.39
C LEU A 9 -16.63 -13.36 -7.76
N THR A 10 -17.43 -13.88 -8.69
CA THR A 10 -17.00 -14.24 -10.05
C THR A 10 -17.02 -13.05 -11.01
N PHE A 11 -17.82 -12.02 -10.70
CA PHE A 11 -17.94 -10.83 -11.53
C PHE A 11 -17.92 -9.56 -10.69
N LEU A 12 -17.21 -8.55 -11.19
CA LEU A 12 -17.22 -7.20 -10.64
C LEU A 12 -17.93 -6.28 -11.62
N ILE A 13 -18.94 -5.56 -11.15
CA ILE A 13 -19.65 -4.57 -11.97
C ILE A 13 -19.26 -3.18 -11.49
N SER A 14 -18.72 -2.38 -12.40
CA SER A 14 -18.47 -0.96 -12.16
C SER A 14 -19.41 -0.12 -13.01
N SER A 15 -20.11 0.84 -12.38
CA SER A 15 -20.95 1.83 -13.07
C SER A 15 -20.31 3.21 -13.04
N SER A 16 -20.37 3.92 -14.17
CA SER A 16 -19.82 5.27 -14.34
C SER A 16 -20.93 6.32 -14.47
N LYS A 17 -20.60 7.57 -14.10
CA LYS A 17 -21.52 8.72 -14.24
C LYS A 17 -21.84 9.03 -15.71
N ASP A 18 -21.03 8.54 -16.64
CA ASP A 18 -21.25 8.63 -18.09
C ASP A 18 -22.31 7.64 -18.63
N ARG A 19 -23.00 6.90 -17.74
CA ARG A 19 -24.03 5.90 -18.05
C ARG A 19 -23.50 4.61 -18.67
N THR A 20 -22.20 4.36 -18.61
CA THR A 20 -21.62 3.06 -18.95
C THR A 20 -21.50 2.17 -17.71
N ALA A 21 -21.63 0.86 -17.93
CA ALA A 21 -21.32 -0.16 -16.94
C ALA A 21 -20.37 -1.17 -17.56
N LYS A 22 -19.34 -1.57 -16.80
CA LYS A 22 -18.37 -2.58 -17.21
C LYS A 22 -18.50 -3.77 -16.27
N VAL A 23 -18.60 -4.96 -16.87
CA VAL A 23 -18.53 -6.23 -16.15
C VAL A 23 -17.14 -6.80 -16.33
N ILE A 24 -16.50 -7.14 -15.22
CA ILE A 24 -15.16 -7.76 -15.18
C ILE A 24 -15.35 -9.23 -14.84
N ASN A 25 -14.96 -10.10 -15.77
CA ASN A 25 -15.15 -11.55 -15.71
C ASN A 25 -13.93 -12.35 -15.25
N ASP A 26 -12.74 -11.75 -15.22
CA ASP A 26 -11.50 -12.41 -14.80
C ASP A 26 -11.10 -11.94 -13.40
N VAL A 27 -11.93 -12.28 -12.40
CA VAL A 27 -11.61 -12.02 -10.99
C VAL A 27 -10.72 -13.15 -10.48
N ARG A 28 -9.45 -12.84 -10.22
CA ARG A 28 -8.48 -13.81 -9.66
C ARG A 28 -8.41 -13.70 -8.15
N ARG A 29 -8.37 -14.86 -7.49
CA ARG A 29 -8.21 -14.97 -6.04
C ARG A 29 -6.83 -15.52 -5.73
N GLU A 30 -6.06 -14.79 -4.94
CA GLU A 30 -4.79 -15.23 -4.41
C GLU A 30 -4.83 -15.15 -2.88
N LYS A 31 -4.12 -16.07 -2.22
CA LYS A 31 -3.94 -16.05 -0.76
C LYS A 31 -2.46 -15.78 -0.43
N PRO A 32 -1.98 -14.53 -0.60
CA PRO A 32 -0.57 -14.20 -0.48
C PRO A 32 -0.03 -14.25 0.96
N HIS A 33 -0.92 -14.14 1.96
CA HIS A 33 -0.58 -14.00 3.37
C HIS A 33 -1.23 -15.10 4.23
N GLN A 34 -0.64 -15.37 5.40
CA GLN A 34 -1.21 -16.26 6.42
C GLN A 34 -2.12 -15.51 7.40
N GLY A 35 -2.05 -14.18 7.41
CA GLY A 35 -2.87 -13.29 8.24
C GLY A 35 -3.86 -12.47 7.43
N GLN A 36 -4.60 -11.62 8.15
CA GLN A 36 -5.47 -10.62 7.55
C GLN A 36 -4.63 -9.65 6.70
N ILE A 37 -5.11 -9.32 5.51
CA ILE A 37 -4.56 -8.24 4.69
C ILE A 37 -5.06 -6.94 5.31
N MET A 38 -4.11 -6.08 5.68
CA MET A 38 -4.40 -4.81 6.37
C MET A 38 -4.58 -3.67 5.37
N ASP A 39 -3.78 -3.66 4.30
CA ASP A 39 -3.83 -2.66 3.24
C ASP A 39 -3.34 -3.24 1.90
N LEU A 40 -3.76 -2.61 0.81
CA LEU A 40 -3.42 -2.92 -0.57
C LEU A 40 -3.27 -1.63 -1.37
N GLN A 41 -2.08 -1.40 -1.92
CA GLN A 41 -1.80 -0.22 -2.75
C GLN A 41 -1.25 -0.63 -4.12
N THR A 42 -1.52 0.19 -5.13
CA THR A 42 -0.92 0.08 -6.46
C THR A 42 0.32 0.95 -6.56
N ASN A 43 1.29 0.53 -7.36
CA ASN A 43 2.36 1.44 -7.75
C ASN A 43 1.91 2.41 -8.86
N ASN A 44 2.73 3.43 -9.15
CA ASN A 44 2.36 4.52 -10.07
C ASN A 44 1.98 4.10 -11.48
N ASP A 45 2.64 3.08 -12.04
CA ASP A 45 2.37 2.59 -13.40
C ASP A 45 1.35 1.44 -13.44
N LEU A 46 0.78 1.08 -12.28
CA LEU A 46 -0.20 0.01 -12.09
C LEU A 46 0.29 -1.39 -12.51
N THR A 47 1.61 -1.59 -12.64
CA THR A 47 2.17 -2.89 -13.01
C THR A 47 2.12 -3.89 -11.87
N PHE A 48 2.30 -3.42 -10.63
CA PHE A 48 2.29 -4.26 -9.43
C PHE A 48 1.42 -3.69 -8.30
N LEU A 49 1.12 -4.58 -7.36
CA LEU A 49 0.41 -4.27 -6.13
C LEU A 49 1.33 -4.56 -4.96
N ILE A 50 1.25 -3.74 -3.92
CA ILE A 50 1.85 -4.01 -2.62
C ILE A 50 0.75 -4.30 -1.60
N SER A 51 0.92 -5.38 -0.84
CA SER A 51 0.00 -5.77 0.23
C SER A 51 0.72 -5.75 1.58
N SER A 52 0.06 -5.28 2.62
CA SER A 52 0.50 -5.40 4.02
C SER A 52 -0.36 -6.41 4.77
N SER A 53 0.20 -7.04 5.81
CA SER A 53 -0.55 -8.02 6.60
C SER A 53 -0.18 -8.04 8.08
N LYS A 54 -1.17 -8.44 8.89
CA LYS A 54 -1.02 -8.76 10.31
C LYS A 54 -0.08 -9.94 10.56
N ASP A 55 0.26 -10.72 9.52
CA ASP A 55 1.30 -11.76 9.59
C ASP A 55 2.74 -11.22 9.61
N ARG A 56 2.92 -9.89 9.71
CA ARG A 56 4.21 -9.19 9.78
C ARG A 56 5.00 -9.26 8.48
N THR A 57 4.28 -9.36 7.37
CA THR A 57 4.87 -9.32 6.04
C THR A 57 4.18 -8.31 5.15
N ALA A 58 4.96 -7.68 4.28
CA ALA A 58 4.48 -6.94 3.13
C ALA A 58 5.00 -7.60 1.85
N LYS A 59 4.17 -7.67 0.82
CA LYS A 59 4.50 -8.40 -0.41
C LYS A 59 4.20 -7.55 -1.63
N ILE A 60 5.12 -7.55 -2.58
CA ILE A 60 4.85 -7.08 -3.94
C ILE A 60 4.29 -8.26 -4.73
N LEU A 61 3.00 -8.18 -5.04
CA LEU A 61 2.30 -9.18 -5.83
C LEU A 61 2.79 -9.11 -7.29
N LYS A 62 2.82 -10.25 -7.98
CA LYS A 62 3.50 -10.51 -9.28
C LYS A 62 5.03 -10.55 -9.28
N HIS A 63 5.72 -9.68 -8.53
CA HIS A 63 7.20 -9.70 -8.46
C HIS A 63 7.77 -10.54 -7.30
N LEU A 64 6.91 -11.13 -6.46
CA LEU A 64 7.23 -12.09 -5.40
C LEU A 64 8.24 -11.62 -4.33
N LYS A 65 8.54 -10.32 -4.26
CA LYS A 65 9.39 -9.76 -3.21
C LYS A 65 8.59 -9.71 -1.90
N THR A 66 9.17 -10.24 -0.83
CA THR A 66 8.56 -10.29 0.50
C THR A 66 9.44 -9.54 1.48
N TYR A 67 8.85 -8.56 2.16
CA TYR A 67 9.45 -7.82 3.26
C TYR A 67 8.91 -8.38 4.57
N LYS A 68 9.80 -8.70 5.51
CA LYS A 68 9.43 -9.23 6.82
C LYS A 68 9.85 -8.23 7.90
N THR A 69 9.01 -8.09 8.92
CA THR A 69 9.24 -7.19 10.04
C THR A 69 8.97 -7.91 11.36
N GLU A 70 9.47 -7.34 12.46
CA GLU A 70 9.19 -7.88 13.81
C GLU A 70 7.80 -7.51 14.32
N ARG A 71 7.30 -6.34 13.90
CA ARG A 71 5.96 -5.83 14.22
C ARG A 71 5.01 -6.04 13.05
N LEU A 72 3.71 -6.02 13.34
CA LEU A 72 2.66 -6.07 12.32
C LEU A 72 2.73 -4.85 11.39
N ILE A 73 2.31 -5.04 10.15
CA ILE A 73 2.30 -3.98 9.13
C ILE A 73 0.84 -3.65 8.84
N ASN A 74 0.45 -2.42 9.11
CA ASN A 74 -0.89 -1.93 8.86
C ASN A 74 -1.00 -1.41 7.42
N SER A 75 0.01 -0.74 6.90
CA SER A 75 0.00 -0.13 5.56
C SER A 75 1.39 -0.19 4.93
N ALA A 76 1.45 -0.25 3.61
CA ALA A 76 2.71 -0.32 2.87
C ALA A 76 2.57 0.40 1.53
N ALA A 77 3.56 1.21 1.18
CA ALA A 77 3.59 2.03 -0.03
C ALA A 77 4.91 1.86 -0.78
N SER A 78 4.88 1.83 -2.10
CA SER A 78 6.08 1.74 -2.95
C SER A 78 6.52 3.13 -3.42
N SER A 79 7.82 3.43 -3.29
CA SER A 79 8.35 4.69 -3.81
C SER A 79 8.23 4.74 -5.34
N PRO A 80 7.80 5.86 -5.92
CA PRO A 80 7.70 6.01 -7.36
C PRO A 80 9.04 6.38 -8.03
N LEU A 81 10.02 6.83 -7.24
CA LEU A 81 11.33 7.27 -7.74
C LEU A 81 12.44 6.25 -7.50
N LYS A 82 12.33 5.44 -6.44
CA LYS A 82 13.40 4.55 -5.97
C LYS A 82 12.85 3.13 -5.80
N ASP A 83 13.69 2.09 -5.90
CA ASP A 83 13.31 0.69 -5.59
C ASP A 83 13.23 0.46 -4.07
N HIS A 84 12.44 1.29 -3.38
CA HIS A 84 12.24 1.28 -1.95
C HIS A 84 10.75 1.17 -1.62
N VAL A 85 10.46 0.60 -0.45
CA VAL A 85 9.11 0.44 0.07
C VAL A 85 9.06 1.04 1.46
N LEU A 86 8.04 1.85 1.73
CA LEU A 86 7.70 2.29 3.07
C LEU A 86 6.71 1.32 3.71
N LEU A 87 6.95 1.00 4.98
CA LEU A 87 6.11 0.11 5.78
C LEU A 87 5.66 0.86 7.02
N GLY A 88 4.35 1.02 7.18
CA GLY A 88 3.73 1.60 8.37
C GLY A 88 3.05 0.52 9.20
N GLY A 89 3.35 0.44 10.50
CA GLY A 89 2.64 -0.45 11.41
C GLY A 89 3.31 -0.64 12.76
N GLY A 90 2.53 -1.06 13.75
CA GLY A 90 2.98 -1.18 15.14
C GLY A 90 3.22 0.18 15.80
N GLN A 91 3.25 0.19 17.13
CA GLN A 91 3.57 1.38 17.91
C GLN A 91 5.05 1.76 17.67
N GLU A 92 5.38 3.05 17.62
CA GLU A 92 6.77 3.57 17.47
C GLU A 92 7.44 3.36 16.10
N ALA A 93 6.69 3.20 15.00
CA ALA A 93 7.29 2.95 13.68
C ALA A 93 8.07 4.14 13.10
N ILE A 94 7.58 5.37 13.31
CA ILE A 94 8.21 6.61 12.84
C ILE A 94 8.27 7.57 14.04
N GLU A 95 9.39 8.28 14.17
CA GLU A 95 9.59 9.24 15.24
C GLU A 95 8.48 10.30 15.25
N GLY A 96 7.96 10.57 16.44
CA GLY A 96 6.92 11.59 16.65
C GLY A 96 5.48 11.10 16.53
N HIS A 97 5.23 9.84 16.15
CA HIS A 97 3.90 9.21 16.25
C HIS A 97 3.66 8.63 17.65
N PHE A 98 2.54 8.96 18.29
CA PHE A 98 2.19 8.49 19.65
C PHE A 98 1.18 7.34 19.66
N GLY A 99 0.97 6.72 18.50
CA GLY A 99 0.17 5.51 18.34
C GLY A 99 0.71 4.62 17.22
N PRO A 100 0.05 3.49 16.93
CA PRO A 100 0.37 2.70 15.75
C PRO A 100 0.00 3.47 14.48
N ILE A 101 0.90 3.44 13.50
CA ILE A 101 0.60 3.99 12.18
C ILE A 101 -0.38 3.07 11.48
N ASN A 102 -1.52 3.60 11.07
CA ASN A 102 -2.60 2.85 10.42
C ASN A 102 -2.57 2.99 8.91
N ASN A 103 -2.06 4.11 8.39
CA ASN A 103 -2.02 4.38 6.96
C ASN A 103 -0.75 5.13 6.59
N ILE A 104 -0.15 4.78 5.44
CA ILE A 104 0.97 5.50 4.85
C ILE A 104 0.77 5.58 3.35
N ASP A 105 1.03 6.75 2.76
CA ASP A 105 0.94 6.94 1.32
C ASP A 105 2.08 7.84 0.83
N ILE A 106 2.63 7.56 -0.34
CA ILE A 106 3.74 8.31 -0.92
C ILE A 106 3.18 9.19 -2.03
N HIS A 107 3.54 10.48 -2.00
CA HIS A 107 3.11 11.38 -3.04
C HIS A 107 3.69 10.94 -4.40
N LEU A 108 2.93 11.18 -5.48
CA LEU A 108 3.26 10.67 -6.82
C LEU A 108 4.62 11.18 -7.35
N ASP A 109 5.06 12.36 -6.91
CA ASP A 109 6.37 12.90 -7.25
C ASP A 109 7.53 12.23 -6.48
N GLY A 110 7.24 11.38 -5.50
CA GLY A 110 8.18 10.65 -4.66
C GLY A 110 9.01 11.49 -3.70
N LYS A 111 8.66 12.75 -3.45
CA LYS A 111 9.42 13.68 -2.59
C LYS A 111 8.88 13.80 -1.18
N SER A 112 7.68 13.28 -0.94
CA SER A 112 7.04 13.30 0.36
C SER A 112 6.15 12.09 0.57
N TYR A 113 5.81 11.82 1.83
CA TYR A 113 4.83 10.83 2.20
C TYR A 113 3.97 11.35 3.35
N ALA A 114 2.75 10.83 3.44
CA ALA A 114 1.83 11.13 4.52
C ALA A 114 1.62 9.88 5.40
N SER A 115 1.50 10.08 6.70
CA SER A 115 1.21 9.01 7.66
C SER A 115 0.11 9.42 8.63
N GLY A 116 -0.82 8.51 8.89
CA GLY A 116 -1.88 8.67 9.89
C GLY A 116 -1.79 7.59 10.96
N ASP A 117 -1.88 7.97 12.23
CA ASP A 117 -1.88 7.08 13.38
C ASP A 117 -3.18 7.21 14.21
N GLU A 118 -3.16 6.71 15.44
CA GLU A 118 -4.27 6.79 16.39
C GLU A 118 -4.25 8.05 17.27
N ASP A 119 -3.34 9.00 17.04
CA ASP A 119 -3.25 10.24 17.83
C ASP A 119 -4.03 11.43 17.23
N ASP A 120 -4.94 11.13 16.32
CA ASP A 120 -5.80 12.08 15.60
C ASP A 120 -5.03 13.07 14.70
N LEU A 121 -3.74 12.84 14.43
CA LEU A 121 -2.95 13.66 13.51
C LEU A 121 -2.58 12.91 12.23
N VAL A 122 -2.61 13.66 11.12
CA VAL A 122 -1.93 13.28 9.88
C VAL A 122 -0.62 14.05 9.82
N ARG A 123 0.48 13.33 9.58
CA ARG A 123 1.81 13.93 9.43
C ARG A 123 2.21 13.87 7.96
N ILE A 124 2.84 14.94 7.49
CA ILE A 124 3.41 15.02 6.14
C ILE A 124 4.92 15.14 6.32
N HIS A 125 5.64 14.21 5.71
CA HIS A 125 7.09 14.11 5.77
C HIS A 125 7.67 14.39 4.40
N TYR A 126 8.74 15.17 4.36
CA TYR A 126 9.51 15.40 3.13
C TYR A 126 10.78 14.58 3.21
N PHE A 127 11.10 13.86 2.13
CA PHE A 127 12.38 13.18 2.05
C PHE A 127 13.50 14.21 1.99
N ASP A 128 14.61 13.91 2.66
CA ASP A 128 15.81 14.72 2.59
C ASP A 128 16.55 14.52 1.27
N ASN A 129 17.50 15.42 0.98
CA ASN A 129 18.31 15.31 -0.22
C ASN A 129 19.14 14.01 -0.23
N ASP A 130 19.55 13.50 0.94
CA ASP A 130 20.30 12.26 1.04
C ASP A 130 19.49 11.08 0.47
N TYR A 131 18.19 10.97 0.78
CA TYR A 131 17.31 9.99 0.17
C TYR A 131 17.10 10.22 -1.33
N LEU A 132 16.91 11.48 -1.74
CA LEU A 132 16.60 11.84 -3.13
C LEU A 132 17.80 11.60 -4.06
N ASP A 133 19.00 11.88 -3.58
CA ASP A 133 20.27 11.73 -4.32
C ASP A 133 20.85 10.31 -4.19
N TYR A 134 20.23 9.44 -3.38
CA TYR A 134 20.68 8.06 -3.20
C TYR A 134 20.48 7.24 -4.48
N ASP A 135 21.55 7.04 -5.25
CA ASP A 135 21.58 6.08 -6.35
C ASP A 135 22.34 4.82 -5.91
N VAL A 136 21.66 3.68 -5.97
CA VAL A 136 22.29 2.38 -5.70
C VAL A 136 23.20 2.05 -6.89
N VAL A 137 24.51 2.22 -6.70
CA VAL A 137 25.51 1.68 -7.62
C VAL A 137 25.68 0.19 -7.27
N TYR A 138 25.26 -0.69 -8.20
CA TYR A 138 25.47 -2.14 -8.10
C TYR A 138 26.89 -2.54 -8.51
#